data_AF-A0A1A9QDP6-F1
#
_entry.id   AF-A0A1A9QDP6-F1
#
_cell.length_a   1.000
_cell.length_b   1.000
_cell.length_c   1.000
_cell.angle_alpha   90.00
_cell.angle_beta   90.00
_cell.angle_gamma   90.00
#
_symmetry.space_group_name_H-M   'P 1'
#
loop_
_entity.id
_entity.type
_entity.pdbx_description
1 polymer ?
#
loop_
_entity_poly.entity_id
_entity_poly.type
_entity_poly.pdbx_seq_one_letter_code
_entity_poly.pdbx_strand_id
1 'polypeptide(L)'
;MALNTIGKVAIGAACTGIAGSTGVGCYFLFKQPTPITISKLIEQEHKGKEILSSTNKSKGVQAWTNYKNNALNKNKPKDQDAWSITGWPVTEPRAGTTVSEAPDGLVAACQSKKTTKVKDNQDPTYKNFVDWCLVNKG
;
A
#
# COMPACT_ATOMS: atom_id res chain seq x y z
N MET A 1 29.86 32.37 -14.20
CA MET A 1 29.27 31.02 -14.23
C MET A 1 28.00 31.04 -13.40
N ALA A 2 26.93 30.47 -13.94
CA ALA A 2 25.53 30.79 -13.65
C ALA A 2 25.06 30.44 -12.22
N LEU A 3 24.20 31.30 -11.67
CA LEU A 3 23.32 31.02 -10.53
C LEU A 3 22.03 30.38 -11.09
N ASN A 4 21.78 29.09 -10.81
CA ASN A 4 20.49 28.46 -11.11
C ASN A 4 19.53 28.60 -9.92
N THR A 5 18.90 29.77 -9.91
CA THR A 5 17.50 30.09 -9.60
C THR A 5 16.67 29.11 -8.76
N ILE A 6 16.42 29.51 -7.52
CA ILE A 6 15.29 29.09 -6.69
C ILE A 6 14.01 29.59 -7.38
N GLY A 7 13.24 28.68 -7.99
CA GLY A 7 11.94 28.98 -8.58
C GLY A 7 10.93 29.37 -7.51
N LYS A 8 10.80 30.67 -7.23
CA LYS A 8 9.64 31.24 -6.54
C LYS A 8 8.43 31.09 -7.47
N VAL A 9 7.55 30.13 -7.20
CA VAL A 9 6.26 30.04 -7.89
C VAL A 9 5.42 31.21 -7.44
N ALA A 10 5.15 32.13 -8.37
CA ALA A 10 4.24 33.24 -8.19
C ALA A 10 2.82 32.71 -7.93
N ILE A 11 2.30 32.96 -6.72
CA ILE A 11 0.88 32.75 -6.39
C ILE A 11 0.14 33.92 -7.04
N GLY A 12 -0.22 33.75 -8.31
CA GLY A 12 -0.94 34.71 -9.13
C GLY A 12 -2.30 34.18 -9.55
N ALA A 13 -3.32 34.40 -8.72
CA ALA A 13 -4.71 34.59 -9.15
C ALA A 13 -5.49 35.16 -7.96
N ALA A 14 -5.85 36.43 -8.07
CA ALA A 14 -6.67 37.15 -7.11
C ALA A 14 -8.07 36.52 -7.01
N CYS A 15 -8.47 36.09 -5.82
CA CYS A 15 -9.89 36.04 -5.48
C CYS A 15 -10.32 37.49 -5.22
N THR A 16 -10.65 38.21 -6.29
CA THR A 16 -11.34 39.51 -6.17
C THR A 16 -12.67 39.24 -5.47
N GLY A 17 -12.79 39.72 -4.24
CA GLY A 17 -14.03 39.64 -3.47
C GLY A 17 -15.16 40.33 -4.24
N ILE A 18 -16.21 39.58 -4.54
CA ILE A 18 -17.51 40.16 -4.86
C ILE A 18 -18.34 40.08 -3.58
N ALA A 19 -18.68 41.25 -3.05
CA ALA A 19 -19.62 41.40 -1.97
C ALA A 19 -20.99 40.86 -2.43
N GLY A 20 -21.44 39.77 -1.81
CA GLY A 20 -22.76 39.18 -2.06
C GLY A 20 -22.69 37.69 -2.41
N SER A 21 -23.12 36.85 -1.47
CA SER A 21 -23.61 35.48 -1.66
C SER A 21 -22.80 34.56 -2.61
N THR A 22 -21.93 33.71 -2.06
CA THR A 22 -21.71 32.27 -2.41
C THR A 22 -20.41 31.74 -1.77
N GLY A 23 -20.41 31.60 -0.45
CA GLY A 23 -19.27 31.10 0.34
C GLY A 23 -18.96 29.60 0.22
N VAL A 24 -19.20 28.97 -0.94
CA VAL A 24 -19.00 27.52 -1.14
C VAL A 24 -17.87 27.22 -2.13
N GLY A 25 -17.49 28.17 -3.00
CA GLY A 25 -16.53 27.92 -4.09
C GLY A 25 -15.07 27.72 -3.66
N CYS A 26 -14.62 28.42 -2.61
CA CYS A 26 -13.21 28.36 -2.19
C CYS A 26 -12.88 27.12 -1.33
N TYR A 27 -13.86 26.53 -0.65
CA TYR A 27 -13.63 25.39 0.24
C TYR A 27 -13.26 24.11 -0.53
N PHE A 28 -13.68 24.01 -1.80
CA PHE A 28 -13.35 22.89 -2.68
C PHE A 28 -11.92 22.94 -3.22
N LEU A 29 -11.34 24.14 -3.34
CA LEU A 29 -10.01 24.34 -3.94
C LEU A 29 -8.84 24.04 -2.99
N PHE A 30 -9.08 23.93 -1.67
CA PHE A 30 -8.04 23.72 -0.66
C PHE A 30 -8.10 22.37 0.08
N LYS A 31 -8.98 21.44 -0.30
CA LYS A 31 -8.97 20.08 0.28
C LYS A 31 -7.82 19.25 -0.29
N GLN A 32 -6.64 19.40 0.30
CA GLN A 32 -5.56 18.41 0.16
C GLN A 32 -6.07 17.05 0.66
N PRO A 33 -5.90 15.94 -0.09
CA PRO A 33 -6.32 14.62 0.38
C PRO A 33 -5.56 14.28 1.67
N THR A 34 -6.29 14.17 2.77
CA THR A 34 -5.70 13.77 4.05
C THR A 34 -5.14 12.37 3.91
N PRO A 35 -3.86 12.12 4.24
CA PRO A 35 -3.27 10.79 4.09
C PRO A 35 -4.08 9.75 4.88
N ILE A 36 -4.58 8.72 4.19
CA ILE A 36 -5.42 7.64 4.75
C ILE A 36 -4.54 6.41 4.99
N THR A 37 -4.76 5.69 6.08
CA THR A 37 -4.05 4.42 6.30
C THR A 37 -4.59 3.34 5.38
N ILE A 38 -3.70 2.43 4.95
CA ILE A 38 -4.10 1.27 4.15
C ILE A 38 -5.26 0.52 4.81
N SER A 39 -5.20 0.23 6.11
CA SER A 39 -6.27 -0.47 6.83
C SER A 39 -7.65 0.17 6.63
N LYS A 40 -7.72 1.51 6.68
CA LYS A 40 -8.98 2.25 6.53
C LYS A 40 -9.51 2.19 5.11
N LEU A 41 -8.63 2.23 4.10
CA LEU A 41 -9.04 2.02 2.71
C LEU A 41 -9.56 0.59 2.46
N ILE A 42 -8.92 -0.42 3.06
CA ILE A 42 -9.37 -1.81 2.96
C ILE A 42 -10.77 -1.98 3.58
N GLU A 43 -11.02 -1.40 4.75
CA GLU A 43 -12.35 -1.44 5.38
C GLU A 43 -13.44 -0.78 4.51
N GLN A 44 -13.09 0.25 3.75
CA GLN A 44 -14.01 0.97 2.88
C GLN A 44 -14.29 0.21 1.57
N GLU A 45 -13.26 -0.31 0.92
CA GLU A 45 -13.35 -0.87 -0.44
C GLU A 45 -13.50 -2.40 -0.47
N HIS A 46 -13.04 -3.10 0.57
CA HIS A 46 -12.93 -4.57 0.58
C HIS A 46 -13.71 -5.20 1.74
N LYS A 47 -15.01 -4.90 1.85
CA LYS A 47 -15.90 -5.37 2.94
C LYS A 47 -15.98 -6.91 3.11
N GLY A 48 -15.58 -7.68 2.09
CA GLY A 48 -15.53 -9.15 2.10
C GLY A 48 -14.14 -9.75 2.28
N LYS A 49 -13.11 -8.93 2.51
CA LYS A 49 -11.74 -9.41 2.73
C LYS A 49 -11.25 -9.02 4.12
N GLU A 50 -10.28 -9.78 4.60
CA GLU A 50 -9.58 -9.53 5.86
C GLU A 50 -8.07 -9.49 5.60
N ILE A 51 -7.34 -8.78 6.47
CA ILE A 51 -5.89 -8.69 6.37
C ILE A 51 -5.26 -9.98 6.90
N LEU A 52 -4.27 -10.49 6.19
CA LEU A 52 -3.46 -11.64 6.59
C LEU A 52 -2.82 -11.39 7.96
N SER A 53 -3.04 -12.33 8.87
CA SER A 53 -2.66 -12.29 10.27
C SER A 53 -2.24 -13.68 10.74
N SER A 54 -1.78 -13.78 11.99
CA SER A 54 -1.33 -15.06 12.54
C SER A 54 -2.45 -16.09 12.69
N THR A 55 -3.72 -15.67 12.75
CA THR A 55 -4.89 -16.55 12.94
C THR A 55 -5.47 -17.08 11.63
N ASN A 56 -5.12 -16.49 10.49
CA ASN A 56 -5.69 -16.84 9.18
C ASN A 56 -4.61 -17.17 8.12
N LYS A 57 -3.41 -17.58 8.56
CA LYS A 57 -2.26 -17.88 7.68
C LYS A 57 -2.55 -18.91 6.60
N SER A 58 -3.37 -19.91 6.91
CA SER A 58 -3.81 -20.95 5.96
C SER A 58 -4.57 -20.40 4.76
N LYS A 59 -5.24 -19.24 4.90
CA LYS A 59 -5.90 -18.55 3.79
C LYS A 59 -4.92 -17.74 2.93
N GLY A 60 -3.68 -17.55 3.39
CA GLY A 60 -2.67 -16.69 2.78
C GLY A 60 -1.82 -17.33 1.68
N VAL A 61 -2.08 -18.58 1.30
CA VAL A 61 -1.28 -19.31 0.29
C VAL A 61 -1.27 -18.59 -1.06
N GLN A 62 -2.43 -18.10 -1.50
CA GLN A 62 -2.52 -17.34 -2.74
C GLN A 62 -1.78 -16.00 -2.63
N ALA A 63 -1.94 -15.28 -1.53
CA ALA A 63 -1.28 -14.00 -1.28
C ALA A 63 0.26 -14.16 -1.29
N TRP A 64 0.76 -15.23 -0.69
CA TRP A 64 2.17 -15.59 -0.74
C TRP A 64 2.64 -15.96 -2.16
N THR A 65 1.82 -16.68 -2.91
CA THR A 65 2.13 -17.01 -4.31
C THR A 65 2.23 -15.75 -5.17
N ASN A 66 1.31 -14.79 -4.99
CA ASN A 66 1.35 -13.50 -5.67
C ASN A 66 2.60 -12.72 -5.29
N TYR A 67 2.94 -12.68 -4.00
CA TYR A 67 4.17 -12.05 -3.52
C TYR A 67 5.40 -12.63 -4.22
N LYS A 68 5.56 -13.96 -4.25
CA LYS A 68 6.73 -14.62 -4.84
C LYS A 68 6.87 -14.39 -6.34
N ASN A 69 5.74 -14.45 -7.05
CA ASN A 69 5.72 -14.38 -8.50
C ASN A 69 5.73 -12.95 -9.04
N ASN A 70 5.54 -11.95 -8.17
CA ASN A 70 5.61 -10.56 -8.55
C ASN A 70 7.00 -10.20 -9.08
N ALA A 71 7.07 -9.40 -10.15
CA ALA A 71 8.33 -8.98 -10.78
C ALA A 71 9.28 -8.22 -9.81
N LEU A 72 8.75 -7.61 -8.76
CA LEU A 72 9.53 -6.94 -7.72
C LEU A 72 10.32 -7.93 -6.84
N ASN A 73 9.86 -9.18 -6.72
CA ASN A 73 10.39 -10.19 -5.81
C ASN A 73 11.00 -11.39 -6.54
N LYS A 74 10.51 -11.70 -7.74
CA LYS A 74 10.98 -12.81 -8.55
C LYS A 74 12.49 -12.70 -8.78
N ASN A 75 13.21 -13.81 -8.59
CA ASN A 75 14.67 -13.91 -8.73
C ASN A 75 15.47 -12.97 -7.82
N LYS A 76 14.87 -12.40 -6.77
CA LYS A 76 15.62 -11.57 -5.82
C LYS A 76 16.51 -12.43 -4.93
N PRO A 77 17.77 -12.01 -4.69
CA PRO A 77 18.66 -12.65 -3.75
C PRO A 77 18.10 -12.65 -2.33
N LYS A 78 18.81 -13.35 -1.44
CA LYS A 78 18.41 -13.48 -0.04
C LYS A 78 18.10 -12.11 0.60
N ASP A 79 16.93 -11.99 1.24
CA ASP A 79 16.45 -10.78 1.94
C ASP A 79 16.38 -9.49 1.07
N GLN A 80 16.43 -9.62 -0.26
CA GLN A 80 16.37 -8.49 -1.22
C GLN A 80 15.05 -8.41 -2.00
N ASP A 81 14.02 -9.10 -1.52
CA ASP A 81 12.65 -8.90 -1.97
C ASP A 81 12.13 -7.50 -1.59
N ALA A 82 11.04 -7.06 -2.20
CA ALA A 82 10.50 -5.72 -2.07
C ALA A 82 10.20 -5.30 -0.63
N TRP A 83 9.89 -6.25 0.25
CA TRP A 83 9.64 -6.01 1.66
C TRP A 83 10.73 -6.55 2.59
N SER A 84 11.86 -7.02 2.06
CA SER A 84 12.98 -7.56 2.82
C SER A 84 12.54 -8.56 3.88
N ILE A 85 11.72 -9.53 3.46
CA ILE A 85 11.22 -10.58 4.35
C ILE A 85 12.42 -11.41 4.82
N THR A 86 12.66 -11.41 6.13
CA THR A 86 13.73 -12.20 6.73
C THR A 86 13.61 -13.66 6.34
N GLY A 87 14.68 -14.20 5.78
CA GLY A 87 14.72 -15.56 5.29
C GLY A 87 14.27 -15.71 3.84
N TRP A 88 14.03 -14.62 3.09
CA TRP A 88 13.75 -14.68 1.66
C TRP A 88 14.94 -15.25 0.87
N PRO A 89 14.73 -15.98 -0.25
CA PRO A 89 13.49 -16.69 -0.52
C PRO A 89 13.28 -17.70 0.61
N VAL A 90 12.10 -17.66 1.24
CA VAL A 90 11.74 -18.63 2.28
C VAL A 90 11.90 -19.98 1.61
N THR A 91 12.82 -20.82 2.11
CA THR A 91 13.15 -22.10 1.47
C THR A 91 11.84 -22.79 1.14
N GLU A 92 11.51 -22.88 -0.15
CA GLU A 92 10.37 -23.65 -0.61
C GLU A 92 10.49 -25.00 0.09
N PRO A 93 9.42 -25.50 0.71
CA PRO A 93 9.52 -26.83 1.28
C PRO A 93 9.90 -27.77 0.13
N ARG A 94 10.78 -28.75 0.41
CA ARG A 94 11.48 -29.58 -0.60
C ARG A 94 10.59 -29.88 -1.80
N ALA A 95 11.14 -29.82 -3.01
CA ALA A 95 10.41 -30.10 -4.25
C ALA A 95 9.40 -31.24 -4.08
N GLY A 96 8.11 -30.91 -4.21
CA GLY A 96 6.98 -31.82 -3.90
C GLY A 96 6.21 -31.50 -2.62
N THR A 97 6.60 -30.47 -1.86
CA THR A 97 5.85 -30.04 -0.67
C THR A 97 5.00 -28.82 -0.99
N THR A 98 3.70 -28.90 -0.71
CA THR A 98 2.77 -27.78 -0.89
C THR A 98 2.92 -26.82 0.28
N VAL A 99 3.10 -25.52 0.00
CA VAL A 99 3.01 -24.47 1.03
C VAL A 99 1.55 -24.39 1.49
N SER A 100 1.27 -24.88 2.69
CA SER A 100 -0.09 -24.92 3.26
C SER A 100 -0.53 -23.60 3.89
N GLU A 101 0.41 -22.72 4.22
CA GLU A 101 0.16 -21.45 4.93
C GLU A 101 1.15 -20.36 4.51
N ALA A 102 0.76 -19.09 4.65
CA ALA A 102 1.69 -17.97 4.45
C ALA A 102 2.79 -17.92 5.52
N PRO A 103 4.04 -17.55 5.16
CA PRO A 103 5.14 -17.50 6.11
C PRO A 103 4.99 -16.32 7.09
N ASP A 104 5.54 -16.50 8.29
CA ASP A 104 5.48 -15.50 9.37
C ASP A 104 6.05 -14.15 8.98
N GLY A 105 7.10 -14.14 8.16
CA GLY A 105 7.69 -12.90 7.65
C GLY A 105 6.73 -12.10 6.78
N LEU A 106 5.91 -12.76 5.94
CA LEU A 106 4.87 -12.09 5.15
C LEU A 106 3.78 -11.55 6.07
N VAL A 107 3.33 -12.35 7.05
CA VAL A 107 2.32 -11.95 8.03
C VAL A 107 2.78 -10.70 8.79
N ALA A 108 4.01 -10.70 9.29
CA ALA A 108 4.60 -9.57 10.01
C ALA A 108 4.68 -8.31 9.12
N ALA A 109 5.10 -8.48 7.86
CA ALA A 109 5.13 -7.38 6.90
C ALA A 109 3.74 -6.78 6.65
N CYS A 110 2.71 -7.62 6.48
CA CYS A 110 1.31 -7.18 6.34
C CYS A 110 0.83 -6.42 7.59
N GLN A 111 1.13 -6.92 8.80
CA GLN A 111 0.72 -6.27 10.04
C GLN A 111 1.42 -4.93 10.28
N SER A 112 2.69 -4.80 9.87
CA SER A 112 3.42 -3.54 9.92
C SER A 112 2.87 -2.53 8.89
N LYS A 113 2.72 -2.96 7.64
CA LYS A 113 2.38 -2.08 6.52
C LYS A 113 0.92 -1.61 6.52
N LYS A 114 -0.01 -2.28 7.20
CA LYS A 114 -1.43 -1.84 7.26
C LYS A 114 -1.61 -0.41 7.81
N THR A 115 -0.65 0.06 8.60
CA THR A 115 -0.64 1.41 9.21
C THR A 115 0.01 2.47 8.31
N THR A 116 0.60 2.07 7.18
CA THR A 116 1.20 2.97 6.20
C THR A 116 0.14 3.92 5.67
N LYS A 117 0.49 5.20 5.63
CA LYS A 117 -0.33 6.25 5.03
C LYS A 117 -0.08 6.30 3.53
N VAL A 118 -1.15 6.24 2.75
CA VAL A 118 -1.13 6.36 1.29
C VAL A 118 -2.02 7.52 0.87
N LYS A 119 -1.80 8.02 -0.35
CA LYS A 119 -2.61 9.10 -0.90
C LYS A 119 -4.03 8.63 -1.21
N ASP A 120 -4.15 7.47 -1.84
CA ASP A 120 -5.40 6.89 -2.33
C ASP A 120 -5.20 5.41 -2.73
N ASN A 121 -6.24 4.79 -3.30
CA ASN A 121 -6.23 3.41 -3.77
C ASN A 121 -5.41 3.17 -5.07
N GLN A 122 -4.89 4.23 -5.69
CA GLN A 122 -4.02 4.13 -6.86
C GLN A 122 -2.55 3.99 -6.47
N ASP A 123 -2.20 4.27 -5.21
CA ASP A 123 -0.86 4.14 -4.66
C ASP A 123 -0.31 2.72 -4.88
N PRO A 124 0.88 2.57 -5.50
CA PRO A 124 1.51 1.27 -5.68
C PRO A 124 1.67 0.48 -4.38
N THR A 125 1.90 1.17 -3.26
CA THR A 125 2.02 0.57 -1.93
C THR A 125 0.69 -0.07 -1.51
N TYR A 126 -0.43 0.62 -1.76
CA TYR A 126 -1.76 0.09 -1.50
C TYR A 126 -2.06 -1.11 -2.41
N LYS A 127 -1.80 -0.99 -3.71
CA LYS A 127 -2.03 -2.07 -4.68
C LYS A 127 -1.25 -3.34 -4.34
N ASN A 128 0.04 -3.19 -4.02
CA ASN A 128 0.88 -4.31 -3.57
C ASN A 128 0.37 -4.91 -2.26
N PHE A 129 -0.09 -4.07 -1.32
CA PHE A 129 -0.68 -4.56 -0.08
C PHE A 129 -1.96 -5.36 -0.32
N VAL A 130 -2.87 -4.86 -1.17
CA VAL A 130 -4.12 -5.54 -1.53
C VAL A 130 -3.84 -6.92 -2.11
N ASP A 131 -2.85 -7.01 -2.99
CA ASP A 131 -2.48 -8.26 -3.67
C ASP A 131 -1.82 -9.28 -2.74
N TRP A 132 -0.98 -8.82 -1.79
CA TRP A 132 -0.12 -9.70 -0.99
C TRP A 132 -0.59 -9.93 0.45
N CYS A 133 -1.57 -9.15 0.92
CA CYS A 133 -2.01 -9.18 2.31
C CYS A 133 -3.52 -9.36 2.51
N LEU A 134 -4.34 -9.43 1.46
CA LEU A 134 -5.78 -9.68 1.63
C LEU A 134 -6.15 -11.14 1.36
N VAL A 135 -6.92 -11.69 2.29
CA VAL A 135 -7.53 -13.02 2.17
C VAL A 135 -9.05 -12.90 2.28
N ASN A 136 -9.77 -13.93 1.82
CA ASN A 136 -11.23 -13.91 1.90
C ASN A 136 -11.67 -14.02 3.37
N LYS A 137 -12.60 -13.14 3.76
CA LYS A 137 -13.22 -13.19 5.08
C LYS A 137 -14.08 -14.45 5.13
N GLY A 138 -13.78 -15.31 6.11
CA GLY A 138 -14.51 -16.57 6.33
C GLY A 138 -15.78 -16.35 7.13
#